data_AF-A0A1H9J7P5-F1
#
_entry.id   AF-A0A1H9J7P5-F1
#
_cell.length_a   1.000
_cell.length_b   1.000
_cell.length_c   1.000
_cell.angle_alpha   90.00
_cell.angle_beta   90.00
_cell.angle_gamma   90.00
#
_symmetry.space_group_name_H-M   'P 1'
#
loop_
_entity.id
_entity.type
_entity.pdbx_description
1 polymer ?
#
loop_
_entity_poly.entity_id
_entity_poly.type
_entity_poly.pdbx_seq_one_letter_code
_entity_poly.pdbx_strand_id
1 'polypeptide(L)'
;MTNSRFYSLLGIFSLVAILAAAACHYWLPLDYALPLTIGTIVGLLLLTVVIFVISKRTAAAENKHLFGNAFMGITMVKLFLCGGTMVAYVVLAEPENKLFVVPFFLSYLIYTSLEVMVLVKLAATGK
;
A
#
# COMPACT_ATOMS: atom_id res chain seq x y z
N MET A 1 12.12 7.69 -12.76
CA MET A 1 12.61 7.46 -11.37
C MET A 1 13.57 6.26 -11.36
N THR A 2 14.71 6.36 -10.68
CA THR A 2 15.70 5.27 -10.60
C THR A 2 15.29 4.21 -9.56
N ASN A 3 15.78 2.97 -9.71
CA ASN A 3 15.50 1.88 -8.77
C ASN A 3 15.98 2.22 -7.35
N SER A 4 17.19 2.75 -7.21
CA SER A 4 17.74 3.12 -5.90
C SER A 4 16.83 4.12 -5.17
N ARG A 5 16.39 5.18 -5.86
CA ARG A 5 15.51 6.19 -5.26
C ARG A 5 14.16 5.62 -4.86
N PHE A 6 13.61 4.69 -5.64
CA PHE A 6 12.39 3.99 -5.29
C PHE A 6 12.54 3.21 -3.98
N TYR A 7 13.57 2.35 -3.87
CA TYR A 7 13.77 1.53 -2.68
C TYR A 7 14.11 2.35 -1.43
N SER A 8 14.82 3.47 -1.56
CA SER A 8 15.02 4.40 -0.45
C SER A 8 13.71 5.01 0.03
N LEU A 9 12.84 5.47 -0.89
CA LEU A 9 11.53 5.99 -0.52
C LEU A 9 10.63 4.90 0.06
N LEU A 10 10.65 3.69 -0.49
CA LEU A 10 9.93 2.54 0.04
C LEU A 10 10.36 2.27 1.48
N GLY A 11 11.66 2.21 1.76
CA GLY A 11 12.18 2.02 3.11
C GLY A 11 11.73 3.11 4.09
N ILE A 12 11.76 4.38 3.69
CA ILE A 12 11.29 5.50 4.52
C ILE A 12 9.79 5.37 4.81
N PHE A 13 8.97 5.15 3.79
CA PHE A 13 7.52 5.03 3.95
C PHE A 13 7.12 3.78 4.74
N SER A 14 7.83 2.66 4.56
CA SER A 14 7.65 1.47 5.37
C SER A 14 8.01 1.72 6.83
N LEU A 15 9.11 2.44 7.11
CA LEU A 15 9.46 2.84 8.47
C LEU A 15 8.38 3.74 9.08
N VAL A 16 7.89 4.74 8.33
CA VAL A 16 6.79 5.61 8.78
C VAL A 16 5.52 4.81 9.05
N ALA A 17 5.16 3.84 8.19
CA ALA A 17 4.01 2.97 8.41
C ALA A 17 4.17 2.10 9.67
N ILE A 18 5.35 1.52 9.90
CA ILE A 18 5.66 0.72 11.09
C ILE A 18 5.56 1.58 12.35
N LEU A 19 6.17 2.77 12.35
CA LEU A 19 6.13 3.68 13.50
C LEU A 19 4.70 4.18 13.78
N ALA A 20 3.95 4.50 12.73
CA ALA A 20 2.56 4.91 12.85
C ALA A 20 1.67 3.79 13.41
N ALA A 21 1.83 2.56 12.90
CA ALA A 21 1.12 1.39 13.41
C ALA A 21 1.53 1.08 14.86
N ALA A 22 2.82 1.14 15.20
CA ALA A 22 3.31 0.94 16.55
C ALA A 22 2.74 1.99 17.52
N ALA A 23 2.64 3.25 17.12
CA ALA A 23 1.99 4.30 17.91
C ALA A 23 0.50 4.00 18.14
N CYS A 24 -0.21 3.49 17.13
CA CYS A 24 -1.59 3.04 17.30
C CYS A 24 -1.70 1.89 18.30
N HIS A 25 -0.86 0.86 18.20
CA HIS A 25 -0.85 -0.28 19.13
C HIS A 25 -0.43 0.13 20.55
N TYR A 26 0.38 1.18 20.70
CA TYR A 26 0.78 1.69 22.01
C TYR A 26 -0.35 2.48 22.70
N TRP A 27 -1.15 3.25 21.95
CA TRP A 27 -2.22 4.09 22.51
C TRP A 27 -3.61 3.46 22.51
N LEU A 28 -3.84 2.44 21.68
CA LEU A 28 -5.14 1.78 21.54
C LEU A 28 -5.01 0.30 21.93
N PRO A 29 -6.06 -0.31 22.52
CA PRO A 29 -6.05 -1.72 22.90
C PRO A 29 -6.21 -2.60 21.65
N LEU A 30 -5.10 -2.82 20.91
CA LEU A 30 -5.08 -3.44 19.58
C LEU A 30 -4.29 -4.74 19.48
N ASP A 31 -3.89 -5.33 20.61
CA ASP A 31 -3.06 -6.55 20.63
C ASP A 31 -3.65 -7.69 19.79
N TYR A 32 -4.98 -7.82 19.81
CA TYR A 32 -5.74 -8.81 19.03
C TYR A 32 -5.57 -8.67 17.49
N ALA A 33 -5.23 -7.47 17.02
CA ALA A 33 -5.10 -7.14 15.59
C ALA A 33 -3.65 -7.06 15.11
N LEU A 34 -2.68 -7.44 15.95
CA LEU A 34 -1.26 -7.39 15.59
C LEU A 34 -0.93 -8.23 14.34
N PRO A 35 -1.39 -9.49 14.19
CA PRO A 35 -1.11 -10.28 12.98
C PRO A 35 -1.68 -9.63 11.72
N LEU A 36 -2.89 -9.07 11.80
CA LEU A 36 -3.52 -8.34 10.69
C LEU A 36 -2.71 -7.09 10.31
N THR A 37 -2.24 -6.34 11.30
CA THR A 37 -1.46 -5.12 11.09
C THR A 37 -0.14 -5.43 10.37
N ILE A 38 0.60 -6.43 10.85
CA ILE A 38 1.85 -6.87 10.22
C ILE A 38 1.58 -7.38 8.80
N GLY A 39 0.58 -8.25 8.64
CA GLY A 39 0.19 -8.79 7.34
C GLY A 39 -0.19 -7.71 6.34
N THR A 40 -0.89 -6.66 6.80
CA THR A 40 -1.26 -5.51 5.97
C THR A 40 -0.03 -4.72 5.51
N ILE A 41 0.91 -4.41 6.42
CA ILE A 41 2.14 -3.68 6.07
C ILE A 41 2.97 -4.48 5.07
N VAL A 42 3.16 -5.78 5.30
CA VAL A 42 3.90 -6.67 4.39
C VAL A 42 3.19 -6.77 3.04
N GLY A 43 1.89 -7.00 3.03
CA GLY A 43 1.09 -7.12 1.82
C GLY A 43 1.13 -5.83 0.98
N LEU A 44 0.95 -4.67 1.61
CA LEU A 44 1.04 -3.37 0.94
C LEU A 44 2.45 -3.09 0.41
N LEU A 45 3.50 -3.41 1.18
CA LEU A 45 4.88 -3.29 0.73
C LEU A 45 5.12 -4.08 -0.57
N LEU A 46 4.74 -5.36 -0.57
CA LEU A 46 4.88 -6.23 -1.74
C LEU A 46 4.07 -5.70 -2.93
N LEU A 47 2.83 -5.26 -2.67
CA LEU A 47 1.97 -4.71 -3.70
C LEU A 47 2.55 -3.41 -4.30
N THR A 48 3.12 -2.52 -3.49
CA THR A 48 3.79 -1.31 -3.98
C THR A 48 5.00 -1.65 -4.85
N VAL A 49 5.77 -2.71 -4.53
CA VAL A 49 6.86 -3.20 -5.40
C VAL A 49 6.31 -3.70 -6.73
N VAL A 50 5.23 -4.49 -6.73
CA VAL A 50 4.56 -4.96 -7.94
C VAL A 50 4.08 -3.79 -8.80
N ILE A 51 3.42 -2.80 -8.19
CA ILE A 51 2.97 -1.58 -8.86
C ILE A 51 4.15 -0.87 -9.53
N PHE A 52 5.27 -0.70 -8.82
CA PHE A 52 6.44 -0.03 -9.39
C PHE A 52 7.01 -0.78 -10.61
N VAL A 53 7.13 -2.10 -10.52
CA VAL A 53 7.66 -2.92 -11.63
C VAL A 53 6.74 -2.84 -12.86
N ILE A 54 5.43 -2.98 -12.67
CA ILE A 54 4.46 -2.89 -13.77
C ILE A 54 4.47 -1.47 -14.36
N SER A 55 4.40 -0.46 -13.51
CA SER A 55 4.37 0.95 -13.93
C SER A 55 5.63 1.36 -14.70
N LYS A 56 6.80 0.88 -14.28
CA LYS A 56 8.06 1.14 -14.98
C LYS A 56 8.08 0.48 -16.38
N ARG A 57 7.54 -0.74 -16.50
CA ARG A 57 7.45 -1.44 -17.80
C ARG A 57 6.45 -0.76 -18.73
N THR A 58 5.28 -0.37 -18.22
CA THR A 58 4.22 0.23 -19.04
C THR A 58 4.51 1.69 -19.39
N ALA A 59 5.31 2.41 -18.60
CA ALA A 59 5.75 3.78 -18.92
C ALA A 59 6.68 3.85 -20.15
N ALA A 60 7.35 2.74 -20.50
CA ALA A 60 8.20 2.64 -21.69
C ALA A 60 7.45 2.11 -22.92
N ALA A 61 6.16 1.81 -22.81
CA ALA A 61 5.38 1.29 -23.92
C ALA A 61 4.99 2.41 -24.90
N GLU A 62 4.96 2.09 -26.20
CA GLU A 62 4.51 3.03 -27.25
C GLU A 62 3.06 3.48 -27.04
N ASN A 63 2.22 2.61 -26.47
CA ASN A 63 0.83 2.92 -26.17
C ASN A 63 0.71 3.75 -24.88
N LYS A 64 0.44 5.05 -25.04
CA LYS A 64 0.25 6.02 -23.96
C LYS A 64 -0.89 5.68 -22.99
N HIS A 65 -1.86 4.86 -23.40
CA HIS A 65 -2.97 4.44 -22.54
C HIS A 65 -2.62 3.23 -21.65
N LEU A 66 -1.58 2.46 -22.00
CA LEU A 66 -1.23 1.24 -21.27
C LEU A 66 -0.79 1.53 -19.82
N PHE A 67 -0.04 2.61 -19.62
CA PHE A 67 0.39 3.05 -18.29
C PHE A 67 -0.80 3.37 -17.38
N GLY A 68 -1.73 4.20 -17.85
CA GLY A 68 -2.92 4.58 -17.09
C GLY A 68 -3.84 3.40 -16.79
N ASN A 69 -4.09 2.54 -17.78
CA ASN A 69 -4.95 1.36 -17.62
C ASN A 69 -4.36 0.35 -16.63
N ALA A 70 -3.05 0.08 -16.71
CA ALA A 70 -2.38 -0.81 -15.77
C ALA A 70 -2.44 -0.27 -14.34
N PHE A 71 -2.22 1.03 -14.15
CA PHE A 71 -2.30 1.65 -12.84
C PHE A 71 -3.74 1.59 -12.27
N MET A 72 -4.73 1.94 -13.07
CA MET A 72 -6.14 1.88 -12.65
C MET A 72 -6.54 0.46 -12.27
N GLY A 73 -6.15 -0.54 -13.08
CA GLY A 73 -6.40 -1.95 -12.80
C GLY A 73 -5.78 -2.40 -11.47
N ILE A 74 -4.51 -2.08 -11.22
CA ILE A 74 -3.86 -2.49 -9.96
C ILE A 74 -4.46 -1.74 -8.75
N THR A 75 -4.85 -0.48 -8.91
CA THR A 75 -5.53 0.28 -7.85
C THR A 75 -6.87 -0.35 -7.49
N MET A 76 -7.66 -0.80 -8.48
CA MET A 76 -8.89 -1.55 -8.21
C MET A 76 -8.60 -2.86 -7.47
N VAL A 77 -7.62 -3.65 -7.92
CA VAL A 77 -7.22 -4.88 -7.23
C VAL A 77 -6.82 -4.59 -5.78
N LYS A 78 -6.03 -3.53 -5.54
CA LYS A 78 -5.63 -3.09 -4.20
C LYS A 78 -6.84 -2.76 -3.32
N LEU A 79 -7.81 -2.01 -3.84
CA LEU A 79 -9.04 -1.67 -3.12
C LEU A 79 -9.84 -2.92 -2.73
N PHE A 80 -10.01 -3.86 -3.65
CA PHE A 80 -10.68 -5.13 -3.37
C PHE A 80 -9.91 -5.99 -2.37
N LEU A 81 -8.58 -6.07 -2.49
CA LEU A 81 -7.74 -6.80 -1.53
C LEU A 81 -7.85 -6.17 -0.13
N CYS A 82 -7.79 -4.85 -0.02
CA CYS A 82 -7.85 -4.17 1.27
C CYS A 82 -9.25 -4.29 1.89
N GLY A 83 -10.30 -3.97 1.14
CA GLY A 83 -11.69 -4.08 1.60
C GLY A 83 -12.06 -5.52 1.93
N GLY A 84 -11.67 -6.46 1.07
CA GLY A 84 -11.89 -7.89 1.27
C GLY A 84 -11.17 -8.42 2.51
N THR A 85 -9.91 -8.02 2.74
CA THR A 85 -9.16 -8.38 3.95
C THR A 85 -9.83 -7.87 5.22
N MET A 86 -10.32 -6.62 5.21
CA MET A 86 -11.08 -6.08 6.35
C MET A 86 -12.37 -6.87 6.61
N VAL A 87 -13.16 -7.14 5.58
CA VAL A 87 -14.41 -7.91 5.71
C VAL A 87 -14.12 -9.33 6.20
N ALA A 88 -13.11 -9.99 5.62
CA ALA A 88 -12.68 -11.32 6.03
C ALA A 88 -12.26 -11.33 7.50
N TYR A 89 -11.50 -10.33 7.95
CA TYR A 89 -11.10 -10.24 9.36
C TYR A 89 -12.30 -10.04 10.30
N VAL A 90 -13.26 -9.18 9.95
CA VAL A 90 -14.48 -8.97 10.75
C VAL A 90 -15.30 -10.26 10.87
N VAL A 91 -15.42 -11.03 9.80
CA VAL A 91 -16.25 -12.25 9.76
C VAL A 91 -15.55 -13.45 10.39
N LEU A 92 -14.23 -13.59 10.21
CA LEU A 92 -13.50 -14.78 10.65
C LEU A 92 -12.93 -14.65 12.07
N ALA A 93 -12.54 -13.44 12.47
CA ALA A 93 -11.88 -13.20 13.77
C ALA A 93 -12.81 -12.57 14.81
N GLU A 94 -14.02 -12.13 14.41
CA GLU A 94 -15.04 -11.53 15.28
C GLU A 94 -14.44 -10.58 16.35
N PRO A 95 -13.70 -9.53 15.93
CA PRO A 95 -12.92 -8.74 16.87
C PRO A 95 -13.81 -7.99 17.87
N GLU A 96 -13.40 -7.96 19.13
CA GLU A 96 -14.14 -7.32 20.23
C GLU A 96 -14.48 -5.85 19.97
N ASN A 97 -13.61 -5.15 19.23
CA ASN A 97 -13.86 -3.80 18.76
C ASN A 97 -13.28 -3.59 17.35
N LYS A 98 -13.72 -2.51 16.68
CA LYS A 98 -13.34 -2.19 15.30
C LYS A 98 -12.18 -1.19 15.20
N LEU A 99 -11.42 -0.96 16.27
CA LEU A 99 -10.33 0.03 16.27
C LEU A 99 -9.14 -0.40 15.39
N PHE A 100 -9.01 -1.70 15.08
CA PHE A 100 -8.00 -2.22 14.14
C PHE A 100 -8.02 -1.55 12.76
N VAL A 101 -9.17 -0.97 12.39
CA VAL A 101 -9.35 -0.23 11.15
C VAL A 101 -8.41 0.98 11.08
N VAL A 102 -8.04 1.58 12.22
CA VAL A 102 -7.18 2.77 12.29
C VAL A 102 -5.75 2.50 11.77
N PRO A 103 -4.94 1.58 12.33
CA PRO A 103 -3.61 1.30 11.81
C PRO A 103 -3.65 0.71 10.39
N PHE A 104 -4.73 0.00 10.03
CA PHE A 104 -4.93 -0.52 8.69
C PHE A 104 -5.05 0.61 7.66
N PHE A 105 -5.99 1.55 7.85
CA PHE A 105 -6.18 2.67 6.93
C PHE A 105 -4.98 3.61 6.91
N LEU A 106 -4.32 3.82 8.05
CA LEU A 106 -3.13 4.66 8.10
C LEU A 106 -1.99 4.06 7.26
N SER A 107 -1.74 2.75 7.39
CA SER A 107 -0.79 2.04 6.54
C SER A 107 -1.17 2.13 5.07
N TYR A 108 -2.45 1.91 4.74
CA TYR A 108 -2.97 2.05 3.38
C TYR A 108 -2.71 3.43 2.79
N LEU A 109 -2.98 4.51 3.53
CA LEU A 109 -2.78 5.89 3.05
C LEU A 109 -1.29 6.19 2.83
N ILE A 110 -0.42 5.73 3.71
CA ILE A 110 1.03 5.91 3.59
C ILE A 110 1.54 5.26 2.30
N TYR A 111 1.25 3.99 2.07
CA TYR A 111 1.67 3.29 0.85
C TYR A 111 1.01 3.87 -0.41
N THR A 112 -0.27 4.28 -0.33
CA THR A 112 -0.96 4.92 -1.47
C THR A 112 -0.32 6.26 -1.83
N SER A 113 0.10 7.04 -0.84
CA SER A 113 0.81 8.31 -1.06
C SER A 113 2.14 8.10 -1.78
N LEU A 114 2.89 7.07 -1.39
CA LEU A 114 4.11 6.67 -2.09
C LEU A 114 3.81 6.25 -3.54
N GLU A 115 2.84 5.38 -3.76
CA GLU A 115 2.45 4.91 -5.09
C GLU A 115 2.11 6.08 -6.02
N VAL A 116 1.24 6.99 -5.58
CA VAL A 116 0.87 8.19 -6.35
C VAL A 116 2.11 9.05 -6.67
N MET A 117 2.99 9.28 -5.69
CA MET A 117 4.22 10.04 -5.92
C MET A 117 5.13 9.38 -6.98
N VAL A 118 5.29 8.07 -6.89
CA VAL A 118 6.08 7.26 -7.82
C VAL A 118 5.51 7.35 -9.24
N LEU A 119 4.20 7.22 -9.36
CA LEU A 119 3.51 7.22 -10.64
C LEU A 119 3.57 8.58 -11.33
N VAL A 120 3.30 9.66 -10.59
CA VAL A 120 3.41 11.02 -11.13
C VAL A 120 4.82 11.28 -11.65
N LYS A 121 5.85 10.83 -10.94
CA LYS A 121 7.24 10.95 -11.40
C LYS A 121 7.54 10.09 -12.62
N LEU A 122 7.03 8.86 -12.70
CA LEU A 122 7.22 7.99 -13.86
C LEU A 122 6.50 8.54 -15.09
N ALA A 123 5.25 9.00 -14.95
CA ALA A 123 4.49 9.64 -16.02
C ALA A 123 5.15 10.91 -16.55
N ALA A 124 5.79 11.69 -15.68
CA ALA A 124 6.54 12.88 -16.10
C ALA A 124 7.85 12.56 -16.85
N THR A 125 8.46 11.39 -16.62
CA THR A 125 9.71 10.98 -17.28
C THR A 125 9.48 10.29 -18.63
N GLY A 126 8.27 9.76 -18.88
CA GLY A 126 7.89 9.09 -20.13
C GLY A 126 7.34 10.02 -21.23
N LYS A 127 7.52 11.34 -21.08
CA LYS A 127 7.29 12.34 -22.12
C LYS A 127 8.63 12.73 -22.74
#